data_AF-A0AB36DPT4-F1
#
_entry.id   AF-A0AB36DPT4-F1
#
_cell.length_a   1.000
_cell.length_b   1.000
_cell.length_c   1.000
_cell.angle_alpha   90.00
_cell.angle_beta   90.00
_cell.angle_gamma   90.00
#
_symmetry.space_group_name_H-M   'P 1'
#
loop_
_entity.id
_entity.type
_entity.pdbx_description
1 polymer ?
#
loop_
_entity_poly.entity_id
_entity_poly.type
_entity_poly.pdbx_seq_one_letter_code
_entity_poly.pdbx_strand_id
1 'polypeptide(L)' 'MKTTLCKLSKKVQVKLLEFFMLEVTARTAADVLEIHHHSAALFYHKIHLVIEYH' A
#
# COMPACT_ATOMS: atom_id res chain seq x y z
N MET A 1 2.75 8.65 -8.21
CA MET A 1 2.86 7.23 -8.58
C MET A 1 1.84 6.87 -9.65
N LYS A 2 2.26 6.44 -10.84
CA LYS A 2 1.36 5.72 -11.76
C LYS A 2 1.32 4.25 -11.34
N THR A 3 0.55 3.92 -10.31
CA THR A 3 0.18 2.51 -10.08
C THR A 3 -0.89 2.17 -11.10
N THR A 4 -0.48 1.60 -12.23
CA THR A 4 -1.39 1.07 -13.25
C THR A 4 -2.37 0.11 -12.57
N LEU A 5 -3.66 0.46 -12.56
CA LEU A 5 -4.80 -0.39 -12.19
C LEU A 5 -4.92 -0.82 -10.71
N CYS A 6 -4.62 0.07 -9.75
CA CYS A 6 -5.00 -0.19 -8.35
C CYS A 6 -6.53 0.00 -8.16
N LYS A 7 -7.22 -1.07 -7.74
CA LYS A 7 -8.66 -1.04 -7.38
C LYS A 7 -8.96 -0.31 -6.07
N LEU A 8 -7.93 -0.06 -5.25
CA LEU A 8 -8.07 0.67 -3.99
C LEU A 8 -8.39 2.14 -4.25
N SER A 9 -9.26 2.72 -3.43
CA SER A 9 -9.55 4.15 -3.51
C SER A 9 -8.29 4.97 -3.22
N LYS A 10 -8.19 6.17 -3.82
CA LYS A 10 -7.03 7.07 -3.60
C LYS A 10 -6.81 7.37 -2.11
N LYS A 11 -7.89 7.51 -1.32
CA LYS A 11 -7.82 7.74 0.13
C LYS A 11 -7.12 6.59 0.86
N VAL A 12 -7.47 5.34 0.52
CA VAL A 12 -6.84 4.14 1.11
C VAL A 12 -5.38 4.03 0.69
N GLN A 13 -5.04 4.36 -0.56
CA GLN A 13 -3.66 4.34 -1.04
C GLN A 13 -2.76 5.35 -0.29
N VAL A 14 -3.25 6.57 -0.05
CA VAL A 14 -2.48 7.57 0.72
C VAL A 14 -2.26 7.11 2.16
N LYS A 15 -3.30 6.61 2.83
CA LYS A 15 -3.15 6.05 4.19
C LYS A 15 -2.20 4.86 4.24
N LEU A 16 -2.26 3.95 3.26
CA LEU A 16 -1.31 2.84 3.17
C LEU A 16 0.14 3.33 3.03
N LEU A 17 0.36 4.39 2.24
CA LEU A 17 1.68 4.98 2.09
C LEU A 17 2.18 5.58 3.42
N GLU A 18 1.32 6.29 4.15
CA GLU A 18 1.62 6.82 5.49
C GLU A 18 1.99 5.69 6.45
N PHE A 19 1.23 4.59 6.47
CA PHE A 19 1.54 3.43 7.30
C PHE A 19 2.89 2.80 6.97
N PHE A 20 3.22 2.67 5.69
CA PHE A 20 4.51 2.09 5.30
C PHE A 20 5.69 3.01 5.57
N MET A 21 5.50 4.33 5.49
CA MET A 21 6.52 5.31 5.95
C MET A 21 6.78 5.20 7.46
N LEU A 22 5.77 4.83 8.24
CA LEU A 22 5.88 4.58 9.69
C LEU A 22 6.30 3.14 10.03
N GLU A 23 6.79 2.38 9.05
CA GLU A 23 7.21 0.98 9.18
C GLU A 23 6.11 0.04 9.72
N VAL A 24 4.83 0.42 9.57
CA VAL A 24 3.71 -0.43 9.95
C VAL A 24 3.62 -1.62 9.00
N THR A 25 3.46 -2.82 9.56
CA THR A 25 3.36 -4.04 8.74
C THR A 25 2.12 -4.01 7.86
N ALA A 26 2.23 -4.58 6.65
CA ALA A 26 1.11 -4.66 5.71
C ALA A 26 -0.13 -5.38 6.28
N ARG A 27 0.06 -6.32 7.20
CA ARG A 27 -1.04 -7.01 7.88
C ARG A 27 -1.78 -6.05 8.83
N THR A 28 -1.05 -5.32 9.67
CA THR A 28 -1.64 -4.33 10.59
C THR A 28 -2.31 -3.20 9.83
N ALA A 29 -1.68 -2.67 8.78
CA ALA A 29 -2.28 -1.62 7.95
C ALA A 29 -3.56 -2.10 7.25
N ALA A 30 -3.63 -3.37 6.85
CA ALA A 30 -4.82 -3.96 6.27
C ALA A 30 -5.97 -4.09 7.27
N ASP A 31 -5.66 -4.52 8.49
CA ASP A 31 -6.62 -4.63 9.60
C ASP A 31 -7.21 -3.26 9.97
N VAL A 32 -6.35 -2.25 10.14
CA VAL A 32 -6.75 -0.88 10.46
C VAL A 32 -7.58 -0.22 9.35
N LEU A 33 -7.32 -0.56 8.09
CA LEU A 33 -8.04 -0.02 6.93
C LEU A 33 -9.21 -0.90 6.49
N GLU A 34 -9.48 -1.99 7.20
CA GLU A 34 -10.53 -2.97 6.90
C GLU A 34 -10.45 -3.47 5.44
N ILE A 35 -9.24 -3.68 4.93
CA ILE A 35 -9.00 -4.23 3.58
C ILE A 35 -8.39 -5.62 3.65
N HIS A 36 -8.49 -6.35 2.55
CA HIS A 36 -7.88 -7.67 2.46
C HIS A 36 -6.35 -7.59 2.58
N HIS A 37 -5.75 -8.38 3.47
CA HIS A 37 -4.31 -8.35 3.77
C HIS A 37 -3.42 -8.50 2.52
N HIS A 38 -3.86 -9.29 1.55
CA HIS A 38 -3.10 -9.51 0.31
C HIS A 38 -3.04 -8.22 -0.54
N SER A 39 -4.08 -7.37 -0.47
CA SER A 39 -4.10 -6.10 -1.17
C SER A 39 -3.08 -5.12 -0.60
N ALA A 40 -2.96 -5.04 0.73
CA ALA A 40 -1.93 -4.22 1.38
C ALA A 40 -0.51 -4.72 1.06
N ALA A 41 -0.28 -6.05 1.10
CA ALA A 41 1.02 -6.64 0.77
C ALA A 41 1.43 -6.39 -0.70
N LEU A 42 0.50 -6.55 -1.65
CA LEU A 42 0.74 -6.23 -3.06
C LEU A 42 1.01 -4.74 -3.27
N PHE A 43 0.34 -3.87 -2.53
CA PHE A 43 0.56 -2.43 -2.60
C PHE A 43 1.96 -2.05 -2.08
N TYR A 44 2.40 -2.65 -0.97
CA TYR A 44 3.76 -2.49 -0.44
C TYR A 44 4.83 -2.89 -1.48
N HIS A 45 4.68 -4.07 -2.08
CA HIS A 45 5.63 -4.54 -3.10
C HIS A 45 5.67 -3.62 -4.33
N LYS A 46 4.51 -3.14 -4.81
CA LYS A 46 4.46 -2.18 -5.92
C LYS A 46 5.15 -0.86 -5.59
N ILE A 47 5.05 -0.37 -4.35
CA ILE A 47 5.77 0.84 -3.93
C ILE A 47 7.28 0.61 -4.05
N HIS A 48 7.78 -0.50 -3.51
CA HIS A 48 9.21 -0.85 -3.59
C HIS A 48 9.71 -0.92 -5.03
N LEU A 49 8.97 -1.59 -5.92
CA LEU A 49 9.33 -1.62 -7.34
C LEU A 49 9.39 -0.22 -7.96
N VAL A 50 8.42 0.65 -7.67
CA VAL A 50 8.42 2.03 -8.21
C VAL A 50 9.60 2.84 -7.69
N ILE A 51 10.03 2.61 -6.44
CA ILE A 51 11.23 3.24 -5.87
C ILE A 51 12.50 2.67 -6.51
N GLU A 52 12.57 1.36 -6.74
CA GLU A 52 13.74 0.71 -7.34
C GLU A 52 13.96 1.11 -8.81
N TYR A 53 12.87 1.29 -9.57
CA TYR A 53 12.93 1.68 -10.98
C TYR A 53 13.24 3.17 -11.22
N HIS A 54 13.26 4.01 -10.18
CA HIS A 54 13.46 5.46 -10.31
C HIS A 54 14.76 5.92 -9.67
#